data_AF-A0A939I546-F1
#
_entry.id   AF-A0A939I546-F1
#
_cell.length_a   1.000
_cell.length_b   1.000
_cell.length_c   1.000
_cell.angle_alpha   90.00
_cell.angle_beta   90.00
_cell.angle_gamma   90.00
#
_symmetry.space_group_name_H-M   'P 1'
#
loop_
_entity.id
_entity.type
_entity.pdbx_description
1 polymer ?
#
loop_
_entity_poly.entity_id
_entity_poly.type
_entity_poly.pdbx_seq_one_letter_code
_entity_poly.pdbx_strand_id
1 'polypeptide(L)'
;MSAKRVGALVAMVSAAVMALTACGDGGPAGTRKTVELEASWAVAYHSVADLKKHSQTAAQGHFSKVLLQQTDRKSGVLSTDFEFTVDKVLYAQAGRVLTPGSAITVHQTGGVVDGAVHQVKDDPLFTVSETCVLFLEEYEPGSYMVVGGPTGRFEVKGGAVTPVNDEGPAFQGSADDFAAAVANS
;
A
#
# COMPACT_ATOMS: atom_id res chain seq x y z
N MET A 1 -2.01 1.32 74.20
CA MET A 1 -0.75 1.18 74.96
C MET A 1 0.30 0.64 74.00
N SER A 2 1.26 1.45 73.53
CA SER A 2 2.61 1.63 74.14
C SER A 2 3.34 0.28 74.33
N ALA A 3 4.56 0.00 73.86
CA ALA A 3 5.56 0.70 73.06
C ALA A 3 6.74 -0.29 72.78
N LYS A 4 7.59 0.04 71.77
CA LYS A 4 9.09 0.01 71.79
C LYS A 4 9.81 -1.32 72.15
N ARG A 5 10.81 -1.83 71.42
CA ARG A 5 12.12 -1.24 71.01
C ARG A 5 12.85 -2.25 70.08
N VAL A 6 13.46 -1.81 68.97
CA VAL A 6 14.90 -1.53 68.74
C VAL A 6 15.81 -2.77 68.63
N GLY A 7 16.46 -2.89 67.47
CA GLY A 7 17.64 -3.75 67.24
C GLY A 7 18.17 -3.55 65.82
N ALA A 8 19.12 -2.64 65.65
CA ALA A 8 19.85 -2.38 64.41
C ALA A 8 20.83 -3.52 64.10
N LEU A 9 21.13 -3.82 62.83
CA LEU A 9 22.51 -3.80 62.31
C LEU A 9 22.62 -4.13 60.79
N VAL A 10 23.57 -3.42 60.18
CA VAL A 10 24.37 -3.72 58.97
C VAL A 10 23.75 -3.54 57.58
N ALA A 11 24.27 -2.50 56.93
CA ALA A 11 24.25 -2.24 55.51
C ALA A 11 25.08 -3.27 54.71
N MET A 12 24.58 -3.65 53.54
CA MET A 12 25.44 -3.95 52.40
C MET A 12 24.79 -3.36 51.15
N VAL A 13 25.34 -2.23 50.74
CA VAL A 13 25.16 -1.67 49.40
C VAL A 13 25.84 -2.63 48.43
N SER A 14 25.10 -3.18 47.48
CA SER A 14 25.66 -3.83 46.31
C SER A 14 24.85 -3.39 45.10
N ALA A 15 25.29 -2.26 44.53
CA ALA A 15 24.87 -1.81 43.23
C ALA A 15 25.50 -2.71 42.17
N ALA A 16 24.79 -3.77 41.78
CA ALA A 16 25.10 -4.51 40.57
C ALA A 16 24.44 -3.79 39.39
N VAL A 17 25.20 -2.88 38.76
CA VAL A 17 24.85 -2.34 37.44
C VAL A 17 25.04 -3.47 36.44
N MET A 18 23.98 -4.23 36.18
CA MET A 18 23.93 -5.12 35.01
C MET A 18 23.75 -4.24 33.77
N ALA A 19 24.87 -3.87 33.15
CA ALA A 19 24.87 -3.40 31.78
C ALA A 19 24.40 -4.56 30.90
N LEU A 20 23.11 -4.57 30.56
CA LEU A 20 22.61 -5.39 29.47
C LEU A 20 23.20 -4.84 28.18
N THR A 21 24.24 -5.53 27.70
CA THR A 21 24.82 -5.41 26.38
C THR A 21 23.73 -5.61 25.34
N ALA A 22 23.23 -4.50 24.81
CA ALA A 22 22.43 -4.48 23.61
C ALA A 22 23.33 -4.85 22.43
N CYS A 23 23.34 -6.12 22.04
CA CYS A 23 23.69 -6.51 20.67
C CYS A 23 22.54 -6.07 19.77
N GLY A 24 22.45 -4.77 19.52
CA GLY A 24 21.69 -4.24 18.41
C GLY A 24 22.51 -4.44 17.15
N ASP A 25 22.18 -5.45 16.35
CA ASP A 25 22.50 -5.46 14.91
C ASP A 25 21.63 -4.39 14.22
N GLY A 26 21.87 -3.13 14.59
CA GLY A 26 21.43 -1.96 13.87
C GLY A 26 22.41 -1.71 12.74
N GLY A 27 22.44 -2.60 11.74
CA GLY A 27 23.05 -2.27 10.46
C GLY A 27 22.42 -0.97 9.95
N PRO A 28 23.20 -0.03 9.37
CA PRO A 28 22.62 1.17 8.81
C PRO A 28 21.55 0.77 7.81
N ALA A 29 20.34 1.31 7.97
CA ALA A 29 19.29 1.25 6.96
C ALA A 29 19.82 1.96 5.71
N GLY A 30 20.58 1.22 4.89
CA GLY A 30 21.11 1.72 3.64
C GLY A 30 19.94 2.17 2.81
N THR A 31 19.94 3.44 2.40
CA THR A 31 18.92 4.01 1.55
C THR A 31 18.83 3.13 0.29
N ARG A 32 17.74 2.39 0.15
CA ARG A 32 17.54 1.50 -0.99
C ARG A 32 17.57 2.38 -2.24
N LYS A 33 18.44 2.05 -3.20
CA LYS A 33 18.57 2.81 -4.44
C LYS A 33 17.25 2.72 -5.23
N THR A 34 16.71 3.86 -5.63
CA THR A 34 15.55 3.93 -6.53
C THR A 34 16.03 4.27 -7.95
N VAL A 35 15.51 3.55 -8.93
CA VAL A 35 15.65 3.81 -10.37
C VAL A 35 14.27 4.17 -10.88
N GLU A 36 14.12 5.42 -11.34
CA GLU A 36 12.87 5.91 -11.90
C GLU A 36 12.76 5.51 -13.37
N LEU A 37 11.60 4.98 -13.74
CA LEU A 37 11.18 4.70 -15.10
C LEU A 37 10.25 5.83 -15.54
N GLU A 38 10.42 6.30 -16.76
CA GLU A 38 9.47 7.23 -17.39
C GLU A 38 8.45 6.38 -18.17
N ALA A 39 7.17 6.49 -17.83
CA ALA A 39 6.09 5.86 -18.57
C ALA A 39 5.25 6.92 -19.28
N SER A 40 4.81 6.62 -20.50
CA SER A 40 3.75 7.38 -21.16
C SER A 40 2.46 6.61 -20.96
N TRP A 41 1.60 7.09 -20.06
CA TRP A 41 0.30 6.49 -19.82
C TRP A 41 -0.58 6.67 -21.05
N ALA A 42 -1.29 5.60 -21.45
CA ALA A 42 -2.17 5.66 -22.61
C ALA A 42 -3.30 6.69 -22.42
N VAL A 43 -3.80 6.83 -21.18
CA VAL A 43 -4.84 7.78 -20.78
C VAL A 43 -4.63 8.18 -19.32
N ALA A 44 -4.60 9.48 -19.04
CA ALA A 44 -4.73 10.03 -17.69
C ALA A 44 -6.18 10.45 -17.45
N TYR A 45 -6.76 10.09 -16.30
CA TYR A 45 -8.13 10.45 -15.96
C TYR A 45 -8.15 11.56 -14.92
N HIS A 46 -8.98 12.58 -15.14
CA HIS A 46 -9.03 13.79 -14.30
C HIS A 46 -10.31 13.90 -13.46
N SER A 47 -11.20 12.92 -13.52
CA SER A 47 -12.40 12.88 -12.69
C SER A 47 -12.72 11.46 -12.21
N VAL A 48 -13.35 11.36 -11.03
CA VAL A 48 -13.85 10.09 -10.49
C VAL A 48 -14.89 9.46 -11.43
N ALA A 49 -15.69 10.28 -12.10
CA ALA A 49 -16.68 9.82 -13.07
C ALA A 49 -16.06 9.20 -14.32
N ASP A 50 -14.99 9.81 -14.85
CA ASP A 50 -14.28 9.24 -15.99
C ASP A 50 -13.58 7.93 -15.60
N LEU A 51 -12.93 7.87 -14.42
CA LEU A 51 -12.36 6.61 -13.91
C LEU A 51 -13.43 5.52 -13.79
N LYS A 52 -14.56 5.82 -13.13
CA LYS A 52 -15.67 4.87 -12.97
C LYS A 52 -16.14 4.34 -14.31
N LYS A 53 -16.33 5.23 -15.30
CA LYS A 53 -16.80 4.90 -16.64
C LYS A 53 -15.87 3.96 -17.41
N HIS A 54 -14.56 4.02 -17.16
CA HIS A 54 -13.55 3.19 -17.84
C HIS A 54 -13.06 2.01 -17.00
N SER A 55 -13.43 1.95 -15.72
CA SER A 55 -13.17 0.82 -14.85
C SER A 55 -14.29 -0.21 -14.90
N GLN A 56 -13.93 -1.46 -14.63
CA GLN A 56 -14.93 -2.51 -14.41
C GLN A 56 -15.37 -2.55 -12.94
N THR A 57 -14.46 -2.21 -12.02
CA THR A 57 -14.74 -2.17 -10.58
C THR A 57 -13.92 -1.08 -9.91
N ALA A 58 -14.39 -0.60 -8.76
CA ALA A 58 -13.58 0.19 -7.84
C ALA A 58 -13.67 -0.42 -6.44
N ALA A 59 -12.53 -0.60 -5.78
CA ALA A 59 -12.45 -1.29 -4.50
C ALA A 59 -11.45 -0.61 -3.56
N GLN A 60 -11.80 -0.56 -2.28
CA GLN A 60 -10.86 -0.28 -1.20
C GLN A 60 -10.33 -1.60 -0.66
N GLY A 61 -9.04 -1.63 -0.35
CA GLY A 61 -8.38 -2.82 0.18
C GLY A 61 -6.95 -2.53 0.60
N HIS A 62 -6.19 -3.58 0.84
CA HIS A 62 -4.79 -3.49 1.21
C HIS A 62 -3.93 -4.57 0.56
N PHE A 63 -2.66 -4.26 0.33
CA PHE A 63 -1.70 -5.22 -0.19
C PHE A 63 -1.18 -6.12 0.92
N SER A 64 -1.39 -7.43 0.81
CA SER A 64 -0.97 -8.42 1.80
C SER A 64 0.38 -9.03 1.47
N LYS A 65 0.73 -9.12 0.18
CA LYS A 65 1.94 -9.85 -0.26
C LYS A 65 2.41 -9.45 -1.67
N VAL A 66 3.70 -9.62 -1.92
CA VAL A 66 4.26 -9.73 -3.28
C VAL A 66 4.13 -11.19 -3.73
N LEU A 67 3.43 -11.43 -4.83
CA LEU A 67 3.21 -12.78 -5.37
C LEU A 67 4.34 -13.21 -6.28
N LEU A 68 4.66 -12.39 -7.26
CA LEU A 68 5.64 -12.68 -8.29
C LEU A 68 6.31 -11.39 -8.76
N GLN A 69 7.59 -11.47 -9.04
CA GLN A 69 8.29 -10.44 -9.79
C GLN A 69 8.95 -11.10 -11.00
N GLN A 70 8.78 -10.48 -12.16
CA GLN A 70 9.26 -11.04 -13.41
C GLN A 70 9.65 -9.96 -14.41
N THR A 71 10.58 -10.30 -15.29
CA THR A 71 10.89 -9.50 -16.46
C THR A 71 10.36 -10.23 -17.67
N ASP A 72 9.45 -9.61 -18.41
CA ASP A 72 8.96 -10.19 -19.65
C ASP A 72 10.13 -10.34 -20.63
N ARG A 73 10.34 -11.56 -21.13
CA ARG A 73 11.52 -11.88 -21.95
C ARG A 73 11.51 -11.25 -23.33
N LYS A 74 10.34 -10.84 -23.83
CA LYS A 74 10.16 -10.26 -25.16
C LYS A 74 10.27 -8.74 -25.11
N SER A 75 9.62 -8.10 -24.14
CA SER A 75 9.60 -6.64 -23.99
C SER A 75 10.71 -6.11 -23.09
N GLY A 76 11.30 -6.96 -22.23
CA GLY A 76 12.25 -6.55 -21.20
C GLY A 76 11.62 -5.77 -20.06
N VAL A 77 10.29 -5.66 -20.01
CA VAL A 77 9.59 -4.89 -18.99
C VAL A 77 9.57 -5.67 -17.69
N LEU A 78 10.08 -5.05 -16.63
CA LEU A 78 9.99 -5.55 -15.27
C LEU A 78 8.59 -5.25 -14.71
N SER A 79 7.97 -6.24 -14.09
CA SER A 79 6.68 -6.12 -13.42
C SER A 79 6.62 -6.94 -12.14
N THR A 80 5.68 -6.56 -11.28
CA THR A 80 5.40 -7.20 -10.01
C THR A 80 3.90 -7.41 -9.87
N ASP A 81 3.53 -8.63 -9.49
CA ASP A 81 2.18 -9.02 -9.12
C ASP A 81 2.04 -8.97 -7.59
N PHE A 82 1.03 -8.25 -7.12
CA PHE A 82 0.72 -8.09 -5.71
C PHE A 82 -0.61 -8.77 -5.37
N GLU A 83 -0.68 -9.34 -4.18
CA GLU A 83 -1.95 -9.77 -3.60
C GLU A 83 -2.64 -8.57 -2.94
N PHE A 84 -3.84 -8.25 -3.41
CA PHE A 84 -4.69 -7.21 -2.86
C PHE A 84 -5.92 -7.84 -2.23
N THR A 85 -6.09 -7.63 -0.92
CA THR A 85 -7.28 -8.08 -0.20
C THR A 85 -8.33 -6.99 -0.22
N VAL A 86 -9.51 -7.32 -0.75
CA VAL A 86 -10.61 -6.37 -0.89
C VAL A 86 -11.32 -6.18 0.45
N ASP A 87 -11.32 -4.97 0.98
CA ASP A 87 -12.04 -4.64 2.21
C ASP A 87 -13.46 -4.15 1.92
N LYS A 88 -13.64 -3.36 0.86
CA LYS A 88 -14.93 -2.78 0.46
C LYS A 88 -15.00 -2.64 -1.07
N VAL A 89 -16.12 -3.01 -1.66
CA VAL A 89 -16.41 -2.75 -3.07
C VAL A 89 -17.19 -1.44 -3.16
N LEU A 90 -16.66 -0.47 -3.89
CA LEU A 90 -17.28 0.86 -4.07
C LEU A 90 -18.12 0.93 -5.34
N TYR A 91 -17.70 0.20 -6.37
CA TYR A 91 -18.38 0.10 -7.65
C TYR A 91 -18.07 -1.23 -8.31
N ALA A 92 -19.06 -1.80 -8.99
CA ALA A 92 -18.86 -2.92 -9.91
C ALA A 92 -19.82 -2.76 -11.09
N GLN A 93 -19.29 -2.92 -12.30
CA GLN A 93 -20.10 -3.00 -13.51
C GLN A 93 -20.99 -4.25 -13.45
N ALA A 94 -22.17 -4.18 -14.08
CA ALA A 94 -23.11 -5.28 -14.13
C ALA A 94 -22.45 -6.59 -14.62
N GLY A 95 -22.65 -7.67 -13.88
CA GLY A 95 -22.08 -9.00 -14.19
C GLY A 95 -20.65 -9.22 -13.68
N ARG A 96 -19.98 -8.20 -13.13
CA ARG A 96 -18.70 -8.37 -12.42
C ARG A 96 -18.95 -8.66 -10.95
N VAL A 97 -18.20 -9.61 -10.40
CA VAL A 97 -18.31 -10.01 -8.99
C VAL A 97 -16.94 -9.85 -8.35
N LEU A 98 -16.86 -8.90 -7.44
CA LEU A 98 -15.77 -8.75 -6.49
C LEU A 98 -16.39 -8.77 -5.09
N THR A 99 -15.78 -9.47 -4.14
CA THR A 99 -16.40 -9.71 -2.83
C THR A 99 -15.48 -9.20 -1.72
N PRO A 100 -15.99 -8.46 -0.72
CA PRO A 100 -15.20 -8.17 0.48
C PRO A 100 -14.59 -9.44 1.09
N GLY A 101 -13.32 -9.39 1.45
CA GLY A 101 -12.51 -10.49 1.94
C GLY A 101 -11.85 -11.34 0.85
N SER A 102 -12.15 -11.14 -0.44
CA SER A 102 -11.46 -11.85 -1.52
C SER A 102 -10.06 -11.27 -1.76
N ALA A 103 -9.10 -12.14 -2.07
CA ALA A 103 -7.79 -11.76 -2.58
C ALA A 103 -7.81 -11.77 -4.11
N ILE A 104 -7.25 -10.72 -4.73
CA ILE A 104 -7.04 -10.61 -6.18
C ILE A 104 -5.57 -10.31 -6.47
N THR A 105 -5.15 -10.58 -7.71
CA THR A 105 -3.83 -10.18 -8.19
C THR A 105 -3.92 -8.81 -8.83
N VAL A 106 -3.05 -7.88 -8.41
CA VAL A 106 -2.88 -6.58 -9.06
C VAL A 106 -1.49 -6.53 -9.68
N HIS A 107 -1.45 -6.33 -10.99
CA HIS A 107 -0.24 -6.22 -11.79
C HIS A 107 0.24 -4.76 -11.85
N GLN A 108 1.54 -4.53 -11.61
CA GLN A 108 2.17 -3.21 -11.75
C GLN A 108 3.54 -3.31 -12.45
N THR A 109 3.85 -2.32 -13.28
CA THR A 109 5.19 -2.15 -13.85
C THR A 109 6.18 -1.73 -12.75
N GLY A 110 7.36 -2.34 -12.73
CA GLY A 110 8.39 -2.13 -11.72
C GLY A 110 8.62 -3.35 -10.84
N GLY A 111 9.55 -3.23 -9.90
CA GLY A 111 9.98 -4.30 -9.01
C GLY A 111 11.34 -4.00 -8.37
N VAL A 112 11.94 -4.99 -7.72
CA VAL A 112 13.25 -4.89 -7.07
C VAL A 112 14.27 -5.79 -7.75
N VAL A 113 15.28 -5.21 -8.38
CA VAL A 113 16.39 -5.94 -9.03
C VAL A 113 17.70 -5.54 -8.38
N ASP A 114 18.51 -6.53 -7.98
CA ASP A 114 19.80 -6.31 -7.31
C ASP A 114 19.73 -5.36 -6.10
N GLY A 115 18.61 -5.42 -5.37
CA GLY A 115 18.35 -4.58 -4.21
C GLY A 115 17.96 -3.13 -4.53
N ALA A 116 17.88 -2.73 -5.81
CA ALA A 116 17.36 -1.43 -6.23
C ALA A 116 15.86 -1.54 -6.58
N VAL A 117 15.06 -0.53 -6.18
CA VAL A 117 13.65 -0.41 -6.58
C VAL A 117 13.60 0.24 -7.94
N HIS A 118 13.03 -0.44 -8.91
CA HIS A 118 12.68 0.11 -10.22
C HIS A 118 11.18 0.39 -10.20
N GLN A 119 10.80 1.65 -10.33
CA GLN A 119 9.39 2.05 -10.30
C GLN A 119 9.15 3.17 -11.31
N VAL A 120 7.90 3.32 -11.75
CA VAL A 120 7.53 4.48 -12.54
C VAL A 120 7.54 5.71 -11.63
N LYS A 121 8.06 6.83 -12.13
CA LYS A 121 8.29 8.05 -11.35
C LYS A 121 7.04 8.58 -10.66
N ASP A 122 5.92 8.58 -11.36
CA ASP A 122 4.62 9.09 -10.91
C ASP A 122 3.68 8.00 -10.40
N ASP A 123 4.06 6.73 -10.52
CA ASP A 123 3.37 5.58 -9.94
C ASP A 123 4.35 4.70 -9.13
N PRO A 124 4.65 5.10 -7.87
CA PRO A 124 5.54 4.35 -7.01
C PRO A 124 5.06 2.91 -6.83
N LEU A 125 5.99 1.97 -6.69
CA LEU A 125 5.63 0.57 -6.50
C LEU A 125 4.80 0.39 -5.22
N PHE A 126 3.76 -0.45 -5.26
CA PHE A 126 2.96 -0.76 -4.08
C PHE A 126 3.80 -1.31 -2.93
N THR A 127 3.37 -1.02 -1.71
CA THR A 127 3.98 -1.56 -0.49
C THR A 127 3.04 -2.49 0.25
N VAL A 128 3.57 -3.57 0.82
CA VAL A 128 2.77 -4.45 1.69
C VAL A 128 2.27 -3.65 2.88
N SER A 129 1.01 -3.86 3.26
CA SER A 129 0.22 -3.11 4.25
C SER A 129 -0.23 -1.71 3.81
N GLU A 130 0.08 -1.27 2.59
CA GLU A 130 -0.55 -0.07 2.01
C GLU A 130 -2.05 -0.34 1.82
N THR A 131 -2.87 0.60 2.30
CA THR A 131 -4.31 0.63 2.06
C THR A 131 -4.61 1.66 0.98
N CYS A 132 -5.40 1.27 -0.02
CA CYS A 132 -5.73 2.14 -1.14
C CYS A 132 -7.14 1.88 -1.66
N VAL A 133 -7.66 2.84 -2.40
CA VAL A 133 -8.77 2.66 -3.33
C VAL A 133 -8.20 2.56 -4.73
N LEU A 134 -8.61 1.52 -5.46
CA LEU A 134 -8.17 1.26 -6.84
C LEU A 134 -9.37 1.20 -7.77
N PHE A 135 -9.23 1.84 -8.94
CA PHE A 135 -10.09 1.61 -10.10
C PHE A 135 -9.45 0.56 -10.97
N LEU A 136 -10.16 -0.55 -11.19
CA LEU A 136 -9.57 -1.79 -11.69
C LEU A 136 -10.26 -2.27 -12.97
N GLU A 137 -9.45 -2.86 -13.84
CA GLU A 137 -9.87 -3.64 -15.00
C GLU A 137 -9.30 -5.06 -14.90
N GLU A 138 -10.17 -6.05 -15.04
CA GLU A 138 -9.78 -7.46 -15.09
C GLU A 138 -9.33 -7.82 -16.52
N TYR A 139 -8.10 -8.30 -16.67
CA TYR A 139 -7.55 -8.72 -17.97
C TYR A 139 -7.44 -10.24 -18.11
N GLU A 140 -7.45 -10.97 -16.99
CA GLU A 140 -7.65 -12.42 -16.89
C GLU A 140 -8.39 -12.72 -15.59
N PRO A 141 -9.06 -13.88 -15.46
CA PRO A 141 -9.81 -14.23 -14.25
C PRO A 141 -8.98 -14.07 -12.96
N GLY A 142 -9.37 -13.11 -12.11
CA GLY A 142 -8.70 -12.82 -10.84
C GLY A 142 -7.46 -11.92 -10.92
N SER A 143 -7.07 -11.50 -12.12
CA SER A 143 -5.90 -10.66 -12.39
C SER A 143 -6.31 -9.30 -12.95
N TYR A 144 -5.87 -8.25 -12.28
CA TYR A 144 -6.31 -6.88 -12.49
C TYR A 144 -5.15 -5.93 -12.73
N MET A 145 -5.43 -4.85 -13.44
CA MET A 145 -4.56 -3.67 -13.56
C MET A 145 -5.31 -2.43 -13.09
N VAL A 146 -4.56 -1.42 -12.64
CA VAL A 146 -5.13 -0.12 -12.28
C VAL A 146 -5.41 0.68 -13.54
N VAL A 147 -6.67 1.09 -13.72
CA VAL A 147 -7.11 1.92 -14.84
C VAL A 147 -6.49 3.31 -14.70
N GLY A 148 -5.77 3.76 -15.74
CA GLY A 148 -5.09 5.05 -15.75
C GLY A 148 -3.82 5.11 -14.91
N GLY A 149 -3.26 3.96 -14.52
CA GLY A 149 -2.05 3.88 -13.71
C GLY A 149 -2.20 4.66 -12.40
N PRO A 150 -1.36 5.68 -12.14
CA PRO A 150 -1.41 6.43 -10.88
C PRO A 150 -2.71 7.22 -10.69
N THR A 151 -3.36 7.65 -11.79
CA THR A 151 -4.60 8.44 -11.69
C THR A 151 -5.79 7.63 -11.16
N GLY A 152 -5.77 6.30 -11.30
CA GLY A 152 -6.79 5.40 -10.75
C GLY A 152 -6.52 4.91 -9.33
N ARG A 153 -5.50 5.46 -8.67
CA ARG A 153 -5.03 5.03 -7.35
C ARG A 153 -5.14 6.15 -6.33
N PHE A 154 -5.73 5.82 -5.19
CA PHE A 154 -5.90 6.74 -4.08
C PHE A 154 -5.42 6.07 -2.80
N GLU A 155 -4.50 6.70 -2.09
CA GLU A 155 -4.01 6.22 -0.81
C GLU A 155 -5.04 6.47 0.30
N VAL A 156 -5.17 5.51 1.23
CA VAL A 156 -6.00 5.65 2.43
C VAL A 156 -5.11 5.69 3.66
N LYS A 157 -5.02 6.85 4.31
CA LYS A 157 -4.23 7.06 5.53
C LYS A 157 -5.05 7.77 6.60
N GLY A 158 -5.14 7.16 7.78
CA GLY A 158 -5.89 7.74 8.90
C GLY A 158 -7.37 8.00 8.58
N GLY A 159 -7.96 7.22 7.67
CA GLY A 159 -9.33 7.39 7.19
C GLY A 159 -9.52 8.46 6.10
N ALA A 160 -8.48 9.23 5.77
CA ALA A 160 -8.49 10.16 4.65
C ALA A 160 -8.09 9.45 3.36
N VAL A 161 -8.71 9.84 2.25
CA VAL A 161 -8.41 9.39 0.90
C VAL A 161 -7.75 10.51 0.12
N THR A 162 -6.62 10.23 -0.51
CA THR A 162 -5.88 11.21 -1.34
C THR A 162 -5.35 10.56 -2.61
N PRO A 163 -5.38 11.24 -3.77
CA PRO A 163 -4.70 10.78 -4.98
C PRO A 163 -3.21 10.53 -4.73
N VAL A 164 -2.62 9.55 -5.40
CA VAL A 164 -1.18 9.28 -5.26
C VAL A 164 -0.29 10.20 -6.10
N ASN A 165 -0.87 10.83 -7.12
CA ASN A 165 -0.23 11.87 -7.91
C ASN A 165 -1.15 13.10 -8.06
N ASP A 166 -0.60 14.20 -8.58
CA ASP A 166 -1.31 15.46 -8.80
C ASP A 166 -1.96 15.57 -10.20
N GLU A 167 -1.71 14.61 -11.10
CA GLU A 167 -2.33 14.56 -12.43
C GLU A 167 -3.73 13.92 -12.43
N GLY A 168 -4.05 13.16 -11.39
CA GLY A 168 -5.33 12.47 -11.22
C GLY A 168 -6.49 13.36 -10.74
N PRO A 169 -7.65 12.76 -10.46
CA PRO A 169 -8.79 13.50 -9.94
C PRO A 169 -8.48 14.10 -8.57
N ALA A 170 -8.56 15.42 -8.45
CA ALA A 170 -8.41 16.07 -7.16
C ALA A 170 -9.49 15.56 -6.18
N PHE A 171 -9.05 15.00 -5.06
CA PHE A 171 -9.95 14.58 -3.98
C PHE A 171 -9.27 14.77 -2.63
N GLN A 172 -10.05 15.24 -1.66
CA GLN A 172 -9.65 15.27 -0.27
C GLN A 172 -10.89 15.07 0.60
N GLY A 173 -10.92 14.01 1.38
CA GLY A 173 -12.08 13.64 2.19
C GLY A 173 -11.88 12.30 2.87
N SER A 174 -12.92 11.82 3.54
CA SER A 174 -12.92 10.50 4.16
C SER A 174 -13.16 9.38 3.13
N ALA A 175 -12.95 8.13 3.56
CA ALA A 175 -13.32 6.95 2.77
C ALA A 175 -14.82 6.89 2.43
N ASP A 176 -15.69 7.40 3.32
CA ASP A 176 -17.13 7.44 3.06
C ASP A 176 -17.51 8.55 2.08
N ASP A 177 -16.84 9.71 2.15
CA ASP A 177 -17.00 10.77 1.16
C ASP A 177 -16.57 10.28 -0.23
N PHE A 178 -15.47 9.52 -0.31
CA PHE A 178 -15.00 8.96 -1.58
C PHE A 178 -15.97 7.91 -2.12
N ALA A 179 -16.47 7.01 -1.26
CA ALA A 179 -17.48 6.03 -1.64
C ALA A 179 -18.76 6.70 -2.18
N ALA A 180 -19.20 7.80 -1.56
CA ALA A 180 -20.32 8.59 -2.05
C ALA A 180 -20.03 9.26 -3.40
N ALA A 181 -18.83 9.80 -3.59
CA ALA A 181 -18.40 10.37 -4.87
C ALA A 181 -18.43 9.32 -5.99
N VAL A 182 -17.91 8.11 -5.73
CA VAL A 182 -17.97 6.98 -6.68
C VAL A 182 -19.42 6.56 -6.96
N ALA A 183 -20.27 6.46 -5.94
CA ALA A 183 -21.66 6.05 -6.11
C ALA A 183 -22.46 7.05 -6.98
N ASN A 184 -22.25 8.34 -6.78
CA ASN A 184 -22.96 9.43 -7.47
C ASN A 184 -22.38 9.81 -8.84
N SER A 185 -21.25 9.22 -9.22
CA SER A 185 -20.58 9.44 -10.51
C SER A 185 -21.20 8.65 -11.67
#